data_AF-S4RPN7-F1
#
_entry.id   AF-S4RPN7-F1
#
_cell.length_a   1.000
_cell.length_b   1.000
_cell.length_c   1.000
_cell.angle_alpha   90.00
_cell.angle_beta   90.00
_cell.angle_gamma   90.00
#
_symmetry.space_group_name_H-M   'P 1'
#
loop_
_entity.id
_entity.type
_entity.pdbx_description
1 polymer ?
#
loop_
_entity_poly.entity_id
_entity_poly.type
_entity_poly.pdbx_seq_one_letter_code
_entity_poly.pdbx_strand_id
1 'polypeptide(L)'
;AGRPPGRYDAAALGGLGAARAEDDALELSSGVGARRCEPIRAALCQGLGYNATRVPNPLGHESQADAELQLQTFTPLVQYGCSAQLQFFLCAVHFPLCAEAVPEPIGPCAGMCRAVRRRCEPVLVDFQYAWPPALACDRFPTHN
;
A
#
# COMPACT_ATOMS: atom_id res chain seq x y z
N ALA A 1 58.11 -5.77 52.04
CA ALA A 1 58.56 -4.37 52.13
C ALA A 1 57.91 -3.62 50.97
N GLY A 2 57.16 -2.54 51.08
CA GLY A 2 56.94 -1.54 52.11
C GLY A 2 56.61 -0.27 51.32
N ARG A 3 55.38 0.26 51.41
CA ARG A 3 54.97 1.52 50.76
C ARG A 3 55.70 2.70 51.44
N PRO A 4 55.94 3.83 50.75
CA PRO A 4 55.03 4.96 51.00
C PRO A 4 54.73 5.82 49.74
N PRO A 5 53.81 6.81 49.89
CA PRO A 5 53.11 7.47 48.80
C PRO A 5 53.65 8.86 48.46
N GLY A 6 53.30 9.38 47.28
CA GLY A 6 53.44 10.80 46.93
C GLY A 6 52.18 11.29 46.21
N ARG A 7 51.30 11.98 46.97
CA ARG A 7 50.43 13.07 46.47
C ARG A 7 51.35 14.19 45.94
N TYR A 8 50.97 15.10 45.05
CA TYR A 8 50.05 16.26 45.11
C TYR A 8 50.17 16.94 43.71
N ASP A 9 49.25 17.68 43.08
CA ASP A 9 47.83 18.01 43.21
C ASP A 9 47.41 18.47 41.79
N ALA A 10 46.28 18.02 41.26
CA ALA A 10 45.68 18.58 40.06
C ALA A 10 44.38 19.30 40.45
N ALA A 11 44.47 20.61 40.58
CA ALA A 11 43.32 21.49 40.74
C ALA A 11 42.80 21.91 39.36
N ALA A 12 41.57 21.51 39.04
CA ALA A 12 40.59 22.24 38.22
C ALA A 12 39.27 21.43 38.32
N LEU A 13 38.30 21.86 39.14
CA LEU A 13 37.10 22.59 38.69
C LEU A 13 36.46 21.91 37.46
N GLY A 14 35.30 21.26 37.48
CA GLY A 14 34.17 21.27 38.39
C GLY A 14 32.90 21.16 37.53
N GLY A 15 32.04 20.16 37.81
CA GLY A 15 30.64 20.00 37.37
C GLY A 15 30.34 20.02 35.85
N LEU A 16 29.26 19.48 35.31
CA LEU A 16 28.11 18.71 35.78
C LEU A 16 27.60 17.92 34.57
N GLY A 17 26.92 16.79 34.83
CA GLY A 17 25.88 16.30 33.94
C GLY A 17 26.17 14.96 33.29
N ALA A 18 25.87 13.88 34.01
CA ALA A 18 25.51 12.62 33.38
C ALA A 18 24.19 12.81 32.63
N ALA A 19 24.20 12.59 31.31
CA ALA A 19 22.99 12.35 30.53
C ALA A 19 23.19 11.07 29.71
N ARG A 20 22.12 10.30 29.68
CA ARG A 20 22.02 8.87 29.42
C ARG A 20 22.32 8.53 27.97
N ALA A 21 22.92 7.35 27.78
CA ALA A 21 22.80 6.61 26.54
C ALA A 21 21.33 6.18 26.39
N GLU A 22 20.68 6.62 25.31
CA GLU A 22 19.42 6.15 24.75
C GLU A 22 19.13 7.07 23.53
N ASP A 23 19.83 6.87 22.42
CA ASP A 23 19.36 7.38 21.12
C ASP A 23 19.08 6.18 20.22
N ASP A 24 17.79 5.88 20.22
CA ASP A 24 17.11 4.68 19.80
C ASP A 24 17.23 4.50 18.27
N ALA A 25 17.39 3.26 17.84
CA ALA A 25 17.46 2.86 16.45
C ALA A 25 16.12 3.03 15.74
N LEU A 26 15.79 4.27 15.36
CA LEU A 26 14.55 4.60 14.65
C LEU A 26 14.73 5.58 13.49
N GLU A 27 15.89 5.55 12.84
CA GLU A 27 16.07 6.13 11.50
C GLU A 27 15.85 5.07 10.41
N LEU A 28 14.66 4.48 10.43
CA LEU A 28 14.09 3.76 9.29
C LEU A 28 12.60 4.09 9.13
N SER A 29 12.29 5.38 8.99
CA SER A 29 11.03 5.80 8.38
C SER A 29 11.25 7.02 7.49
N SER A 30 11.91 6.77 6.36
CA SER A 30 11.75 7.47 5.08
C SER A 30 10.43 8.23 4.96
N GLY A 31 10.47 9.50 4.59
CA GLY A 31 9.57 10.08 3.57
C GLY A 31 8.06 9.76 3.61
N VAL A 32 7.44 9.41 4.74
CA VAL A 32 5.98 9.32 4.86
C VAL A 32 5.48 10.71 5.23
N GLY A 33 5.59 11.65 4.29
CA GLY A 33 4.59 12.70 4.23
C GLY A 33 3.25 11.96 4.11
N ALA A 34 2.30 12.25 5.00
CA ALA A 34 0.95 11.68 4.95
C ALA A 34 0.47 11.70 3.50
N ARG A 35 0.44 10.52 2.85
CA ARG A 35 0.14 10.42 1.43
C ARG A 35 -1.35 10.72 1.27
N ARG A 36 -1.63 11.99 0.99
CA ARG A 36 -2.99 12.52 0.88
C ARG A 36 -3.74 11.80 -0.23
N CYS A 37 -5.05 11.72 -0.06
CA CYS A 37 -5.89 11.23 -1.13
C CYS A 37 -5.86 12.20 -2.31
N GLU A 38 -5.84 11.66 -3.52
CA GLU A 38 -5.92 12.41 -4.76
C GLU A 38 -7.11 11.92 -5.62
N PRO A 39 -7.69 12.80 -6.45
CA PRO A 39 -8.84 12.42 -7.27
C PRO A 39 -8.47 11.35 -8.31
N ILE A 40 -9.40 10.43 -8.55
CA ILE A 40 -9.25 9.38 -9.58
C ILE A 40 -9.38 10.00 -10.97
N ARG A 41 -8.31 9.86 -11.77
CA ARG A 41 -8.25 10.40 -13.14
C ARG A 41 -8.65 9.36 -14.20
N ALA A 42 -8.57 8.08 -13.87
CA ALA A 42 -8.87 7.00 -14.79
C ALA A 42 -10.36 6.94 -15.16
N ALA A 43 -10.66 7.08 -16.46
CA ALA A 43 -12.03 7.19 -16.95
C ALA A 43 -12.90 5.95 -16.61
N LEU A 44 -12.32 4.76 -16.65
CA LEU A 44 -13.02 3.51 -16.33
C LEU A 44 -13.47 3.44 -14.85
N CYS A 45 -12.84 4.22 -13.96
CA CYS A 45 -13.08 4.16 -12.52
C CYS A 45 -13.85 5.35 -11.96
N GLN A 46 -14.40 6.20 -12.81
CA GLN A 46 -15.25 7.31 -12.39
C GLN A 46 -16.69 6.82 -12.14
N GLY A 47 -17.39 7.45 -11.19
CA GLY A 47 -18.82 7.19 -10.95
C GLY A 47 -19.13 5.90 -10.20
N LEU A 48 -18.14 5.25 -9.58
CA LEU A 48 -18.28 3.95 -8.89
C LEU A 48 -18.63 4.04 -7.40
N GLY A 49 -19.03 5.22 -6.93
CA GLY A 49 -19.37 5.47 -5.51
C GLY A 49 -18.22 6.03 -4.66
N TYR A 50 -17.03 6.21 -5.24
CA TYR A 50 -15.91 6.94 -4.64
C TYR A 50 -15.10 7.67 -5.72
N ASN A 51 -14.35 8.69 -5.31
CA ASN A 51 -13.66 9.59 -6.24
C ASN A 51 -12.19 9.86 -5.88
N ALA A 52 -11.69 9.29 -4.79
CA ALA A 52 -10.35 9.54 -4.29
C ALA A 52 -9.59 8.23 -4.03
N THR A 53 -8.30 8.24 -4.39
CA THR A 53 -7.34 7.14 -4.26
C THR A 53 -6.02 7.69 -3.71
N ARG A 54 -5.04 6.83 -3.46
CA ARG A 54 -3.64 7.26 -3.32
C ARG A 54 -2.70 6.26 -3.96
N VAL A 55 -1.52 6.75 -4.34
CA VAL A 55 -0.40 5.94 -4.80
C VAL A 55 0.71 5.91 -3.75
N PRO A 56 1.52 4.83 -3.68
CA PRO A 56 1.46 3.62 -4.46
C PRO A 56 0.26 2.75 -4.07
N ASN A 57 -0.30 2.04 -5.05
CA ASN A 57 -1.38 1.08 -4.81
C ASN A 57 -0.82 -0.30 -4.39
N PRO A 58 -1.66 -1.24 -3.91
CA PRO A 58 -1.22 -2.58 -3.49
C PRO A 58 -0.56 -3.43 -4.57
N LEU A 59 -0.66 -3.02 -5.84
CA LEU A 59 0.02 -3.66 -6.97
C LEU A 59 1.42 -3.08 -7.23
N GLY A 60 1.84 -2.05 -6.48
CA GLY A 60 3.15 -1.43 -6.61
C GLY A 60 3.24 -0.34 -7.69
N HIS A 61 2.11 0.14 -8.24
CA HIS A 61 2.14 1.27 -9.16
C HIS A 61 2.42 2.56 -8.40
N GLU A 62 3.43 3.31 -8.83
CA GLU A 62 3.87 4.57 -8.21
C GLU A 62 3.05 5.78 -8.69
N SER A 63 2.30 5.63 -9.78
CA SER A 63 1.45 6.68 -10.35
C SER A 63 0.09 6.15 -10.81
N GLN A 64 -0.92 7.02 -10.86
CA GLN A 64 -2.22 6.68 -11.43
C GLN A 64 -2.14 6.34 -12.93
N ALA A 65 -1.19 6.94 -13.66
CA ALA A 65 -1.01 6.68 -15.08
C ALA A 65 -0.55 5.24 -15.33
N ASP A 66 0.38 4.73 -14.52
CA ASP A 66 0.85 3.35 -14.61
C ASP A 66 -0.28 2.37 -14.25
N ALA A 67 -1.03 2.67 -13.18
CA ALA A 67 -2.18 1.88 -12.76
C ALA A 67 -3.28 1.86 -13.85
N GLU A 68 -3.52 3.00 -14.50
CA GLU A 68 -4.49 3.12 -15.60
C GLU A 68 -4.05 2.34 -16.83
N LEU A 69 -2.77 2.40 -17.21
CA LEU A 69 -2.23 1.65 -18.34
C LEU A 69 -2.43 0.14 -18.14
N GLN A 70 -2.15 -0.38 -16.95
CA GLN A 70 -2.42 -1.78 -16.64
C GLN A 70 -3.92 -2.09 -16.66
N LEU A 71 -4.74 -1.22 -16.07
CA LEU A 71 -6.19 -1.39 -16.01
C LEU A 71 -6.81 -1.47 -17.43
N GLN A 72 -6.31 -0.67 -18.37
CA GLN A 72 -6.82 -0.64 -19.75
C GLN A 72 -6.70 -1.98 -20.46
N THR A 73 -5.76 -2.84 -20.07
CA THR A 73 -5.62 -4.21 -20.62
C THR A 73 -6.84 -5.10 -20.34
N PHE A 74 -7.62 -4.79 -19.30
CA PHE A 74 -8.85 -5.50 -18.95
C PHE A 74 -10.10 -4.94 -19.65
N THR A 75 -10.00 -3.83 -20.38
CA THR A 75 -11.14 -3.18 -21.04
C THR A 75 -11.96 -4.15 -21.92
N PRO A 76 -11.34 -5.03 -22.74
CA PRO A 76 -12.10 -6.01 -23.53
C PRO A 76 -12.92 -6.97 -22.66
N LEU A 77 -12.37 -7.42 -21.53
CA LEU A 77 -13.04 -8.32 -20.59
C LEU A 77 -14.21 -7.63 -19.86
N VAL A 78 -14.03 -6.34 -19.52
CA VAL A 78 -15.11 -5.51 -18.96
C VAL A 78 -16.24 -5.33 -19.97
N GLN A 79 -15.92 -5.03 -21.23
CA GLN A 79 -16.91 -4.89 -22.30
C GLN A 79 -17.61 -6.21 -22.65
N TYR A 80 -16.90 -7.33 -22.55
CA TYR A 80 -17.48 -8.67 -22.69
C TYR A 80 -18.57 -8.93 -21.64
N GLY A 81 -18.45 -8.34 -20.45
CA GLY A 81 -19.54 -8.32 -19.47
C GLY A 81 -19.77 -9.64 -18.72
N CYS A 82 -18.72 -10.44 -18.49
CA CYS A 82 -18.82 -11.70 -17.73
C CYS A 82 -19.37 -11.52 -16.31
N SER A 83 -19.13 -10.37 -15.68
CA SER A 83 -19.66 -10.02 -14.35
C SER A 83 -19.92 -8.52 -14.24
N ALA A 84 -21.09 -8.14 -13.74
CA ALA A 84 -21.42 -6.74 -13.45
C ALA A 84 -20.50 -6.11 -12.38
N GLN A 85 -19.81 -6.92 -11.58
CA GLN A 85 -18.89 -6.46 -10.54
C GLN A 85 -17.44 -6.34 -11.02
N LEU A 86 -17.12 -6.76 -12.25
CA LEU A 86 -15.73 -6.80 -12.73
C LEU A 86 -15.09 -5.41 -12.76
N GLN A 87 -15.80 -4.40 -13.29
CA GLN A 87 -15.30 -3.02 -13.35
C GLN A 87 -14.99 -2.48 -11.95
N PHE A 88 -15.94 -2.62 -11.03
CA PHE A 88 -15.76 -2.18 -9.64
C PHE A 88 -14.59 -2.92 -8.97
N PHE A 89 -14.45 -4.23 -9.19
CA PHE A 89 -13.35 -5.02 -8.64
C PHE A 89 -11.99 -4.52 -9.13
N LEU A 90 -11.83 -4.37 -10.45
CA LEU A 90 -10.57 -3.91 -11.03
C LEU A 90 -10.22 -2.50 -10.53
N CYS A 91 -11.19 -1.60 -10.45
CA CYS A 91 -10.99 -0.27 -9.90
C CYS A 91 -10.61 -0.30 -8.42
N ALA A 92 -11.25 -1.14 -7.59
CA ALA A 92 -10.89 -1.27 -6.18
C ALA A 92 -9.46 -1.81 -5.97
N VAL A 93 -8.92 -2.58 -6.92
CA VAL A 93 -7.52 -3.05 -6.87
C VAL A 93 -6.54 -1.97 -7.34
N HIS A 94 -6.80 -1.33 -8.49
CA HIS A 94 -5.85 -0.39 -9.11
C HIS A 94 -5.94 1.02 -8.51
N PHE A 95 -7.14 1.41 -8.07
CA PHE A 95 -7.48 2.71 -7.50
C PHE A 95 -8.26 2.47 -6.20
N PRO A 96 -7.63 1.94 -5.13
CA PRO A 96 -8.33 1.64 -3.90
C PRO A 96 -8.92 2.90 -3.26
N LEU A 97 -10.02 2.74 -2.52
CA LEU A 97 -10.68 3.85 -1.84
C LEU A 97 -9.72 4.49 -0.83
N CYS A 98 -9.53 5.80 -0.95
CA CYS A 98 -8.79 6.59 0.02
C CYS A 98 -9.74 7.54 0.76
N ALA A 99 -9.66 7.55 2.09
CA ALA A 99 -10.34 8.51 2.94
C ALA A 99 -9.35 9.04 3.98
N GLU A 100 -9.33 10.34 4.22
CA GLU A 100 -8.39 10.97 5.17
C GLU A 100 -8.55 10.44 6.62
N ALA A 101 -9.73 9.91 6.96
CA ALA A 101 -10.00 9.28 8.25
C ALA A 101 -9.46 7.84 8.36
N VAL A 102 -9.02 7.23 7.25
CA VAL A 102 -8.56 5.83 7.21
C VAL A 102 -7.08 5.81 6.81
N PRO A 103 -6.21 5.23 7.65
CA PRO A 103 -4.76 5.27 7.41
C PRO A 103 -4.34 4.48 6.18
N GLU A 104 -5.06 3.41 5.81
CA GLU A 104 -4.74 2.55 4.66
C GLU A 104 -5.85 2.56 3.61
N PRO A 105 -5.54 2.39 2.30
CA PRO A 105 -6.55 2.37 1.26
C PRO A 105 -7.39 1.11 1.36
N ILE A 106 -8.69 1.25 1.13
CA ILE A 106 -9.64 0.14 1.22
C ILE A 106 -9.79 -0.47 -0.18
N GLY A 107 -9.31 -1.70 -0.34
CA GLY A 107 -9.42 -2.49 -1.57
C GLY A 107 -10.64 -3.42 -1.59
N PRO A 108 -10.69 -4.38 -2.53
CA PRO A 108 -11.75 -5.38 -2.56
C PRO A 108 -11.53 -6.45 -1.49
N CYS A 109 -12.62 -7.09 -1.07
CA CYS A 109 -12.54 -8.29 -0.24
C CYS A 109 -12.39 -9.56 -1.11
N ALA A 110 -11.85 -10.63 -0.52
CA ALA A 110 -11.68 -11.94 -1.16
C ALA A 110 -13.01 -12.52 -1.65
N GLY A 111 -14.12 -12.23 -0.96
CA GLY A 111 -15.46 -12.65 -1.37
C GLY A 111 -15.87 -12.08 -2.74
N MET A 112 -15.65 -10.77 -2.92
CA MET A 112 -15.90 -10.10 -4.20
C MET A 112 -14.99 -10.64 -5.30
N CYS A 113 -13.69 -10.80 -5.03
CA CYS A 113 -12.74 -11.36 -5.99
C CYS A 113 -13.19 -12.74 -6.48
N ARG A 114 -13.53 -13.65 -5.56
CA ARG A 114 -13.98 -15.00 -5.93
C ARG A 114 -15.27 -14.98 -6.75
N ALA A 115 -16.18 -14.05 -6.45
CA ALA A 115 -17.41 -13.89 -7.22
C ALA A 115 -17.15 -13.45 -8.67
N VAL A 116 -16.23 -12.51 -8.87
CA VAL A 116 -15.81 -12.05 -10.19
C VAL A 116 -15.03 -13.14 -10.93
N ARG A 117 -14.00 -13.71 -10.28
CA ARG A 117 -13.15 -14.76 -10.84
C ARG A 117 -13.97 -15.95 -11.36
N ARG A 118 -14.93 -16.46 -10.57
CA ARG A 118 -15.80 -17.59 -10.99
C ARG A 118 -16.54 -17.35 -12.30
N ARG A 119 -16.85 -16.09 -12.65
CA ARG A 119 -17.58 -15.74 -13.87
C ARG A 119 -16.67 -15.37 -15.03
N CYS A 120 -15.51 -14.76 -14.75
CA CYS A 120 -14.64 -14.17 -15.76
C CYS A 120 -13.40 -15.01 -16.08
N GLU A 121 -12.94 -15.86 -15.17
CA GLU A 121 -11.82 -16.78 -15.42
C GLU A 121 -12.11 -17.78 -16.56
N PRO A 122 -13.30 -18.41 -16.67
CA PRO A 122 -13.59 -19.29 -17.80
C PRO A 122 -13.45 -18.59 -19.15
N VAL A 123 -13.92 -17.34 -19.24
CA VAL A 123 -13.79 -16.51 -20.45
C VAL A 123 -12.32 -16.27 -20.81
N LEU A 124 -11.48 -15.95 -19.81
CA LEU A 124 -10.03 -15.80 -20.04
C LEU A 124 -9.41 -17.10 -20.54
N VAL A 125 -9.76 -18.24 -19.94
CA VAL A 125 -9.24 -19.55 -20.30
C VAL A 125 -9.62 -19.95 -21.73
N ASP A 126 -10.84 -19.61 -22.18
CA ASP A 126 -11.28 -19.84 -23.58
C ASP A 126 -10.38 -19.11 -24.59
N PHE A 127 -9.84 -17.95 -24.20
CA PHE A 127 -8.86 -17.19 -24.97
C PHE A 127 -7.39 -17.52 -24.61
N GLN A 128 -7.15 -18.63 -23.89
CA GLN A 128 -5.84 -19.10 -23.47
C GLN A 128 -5.09 -18.16 -22.51
N TYR A 129 -5.81 -17.34 -21.75
CA TYR A 129 -5.29 -16.52 -20.66
C TYR A 129 -5.62 -17.13 -19.30
N ALA A 130 -4.70 -16.98 -18.34
CA ALA A 130 -4.94 -17.38 -16.95
C ALA A 130 -5.44 -16.19 -16.12
N TRP A 131 -6.10 -16.47 -14.99
CA TRP A 131 -6.38 -15.44 -14.00
C TRP A 131 -5.06 -14.86 -13.45
N PRO A 132 -4.85 -13.53 -13.47
CA PRO A 132 -3.55 -12.94 -13.13
C PRO A 132 -3.16 -13.21 -11.67
N PRO A 133 -1.90 -13.58 -11.37
CA PRO A 133 -1.44 -13.76 -10.00
C PRO A 133 -1.55 -12.50 -9.13
N ALA A 134 -1.43 -11.32 -9.75
CA ALA A 134 -1.65 -10.03 -9.09
C ALA A 134 -3.09 -9.85 -8.58
N LEU A 135 -4.06 -10.56 -9.16
CA LEU A 135 -5.47 -10.54 -8.80
C LEU A 135 -5.89 -11.81 -8.04
N ALA A 136 -4.93 -12.60 -7.54
CA ALA A 136 -5.24 -13.82 -6.80
C ALA A 136 -6.04 -13.49 -5.52
N CYS A 137 -7.17 -14.18 -5.33
CA CYS A 137 -8.16 -13.78 -4.33
C CYS A 137 -7.73 -13.98 -2.86
N ASP A 138 -6.69 -14.77 -2.64
CA ASP A 138 -6.02 -14.99 -1.35
C ASP A 138 -5.17 -13.80 -0.91
N ARG A 139 -4.86 -12.86 -1.82
CA ARG A 139 -4.15 -11.61 -1.50
C ARG A 139 -5.05 -10.55 -0.86
N PHE A 140 -6.36 -10.77 -0.85
CA PHE A 140 -7.34 -9.80 -0.35
C PHE A 140 -7.90 -10.22 1.02
N PRO A 141 -8.27 -9.26 1.88
CA PRO A 141 -8.83 -9.57 3.19
C PRO A 141 -10.20 -10.25 3.06
N THR A 142 -10.61 -11.02 4.07
CA THR A 142 -11.90 -11.74 4.04
C THR A 142 -13.10 -10.80 4.18
N HIS A 143 -12.91 -9.66 4.87
CA HIS A 143 -13.87 -8.60 5.10
C HIS A 143 -13.14 -7.24 5.07
N ASN A 144 -13.90 -6.18 4.80
CA ASN A 144 -13.44 -4.78 4.86
C ASN A 144 -13.98 -4.12 6.12
#